data_AF-A0A9X8HEF8-F1
#
_entry.id   AF-A0A9X8HEF8-F1
#
_cell.length_a   1.000
_cell.length_b   1.000
_cell.length_c   1.000
_cell.angle_alpha   90.00
_cell.angle_beta   90.00
_cell.angle_gamma   90.00
#
_symmetry.space_group_name_H-M   'P 1'
#
loop_
_entity.id
_entity.type
_entity.pdbx_description
1 polymer ?
#
loop_
_entity_poly.entity_id
_entity_poly.type
_entity_poly.pdbx_seq_one_letter_code
_entity_poly.pdbx_strand_id
1 'polypeptide(L)'
;ASATAALVDEATGGPVVGSEPFTLSTIACAVRPANPLFTADMTALRYLHEASLVKNLHDRWIADERQPYTSMSNVLIAVNPLQYLTAVDKSMYVGQSLDMSPPHPFHVAENAYRQLRSVRQNQSIVISGESGSGKTETSKIILDFLTDRSGLGSMSSGADNAHEHALGDRLMKTIPILESFGNAKTHRNHNSSRFGKYMRLQFSPDVDLLSTALRLTGASIDTYLLETSRVVHPPTGERNFHVLYELLRSGDAKLLNDLKLIPNPYATGAHDDDIDGWIDKYQYLNQSGCTSSPLLDDRSNFGKLVQALKYVNIDATDLFRVVAGLLHLGNVQFGEEETCEGTTAAVHPDDMAGGAVAVAAEMLGLDPTSLVNAILTKKFSRQTQGRPGMLQREASVHFKKKDTRQASYSRDTIAKVIYEQTVQPCICHLP
;
A
#
# COMPACT_ATOMS: atom_id res chain seq x y z
N ALA A 1 -29.44 29.68 45.05
CA ALA A 1 -29.58 29.79 43.59
C ALA A 1 -30.19 28.49 43.08
N SER A 2 -31.16 28.58 42.18
CA SER A 2 -31.87 27.45 41.58
C SER A 2 -31.82 27.56 40.06
N ALA A 3 -31.78 26.42 39.37
CA ALA A 3 -31.82 26.33 37.92
C ALA A 3 -32.97 25.43 37.49
N THR A 4 -33.65 25.79 36.40
CA THR A 4 -34.63 24.92 35.76
C THR A 4 -33.90 23.93 34.85
N ALA A 5 -34.20 22.64 34.97
CA ALA A 5 -33.63 21.56 34.17
C ALA A 5 -34.76 20.75 33.51
N ALA A 6 -34.48 20.19 32.35
CA ALA A 6 -35.35 19.26 31.66
C ALA A 6 -34.51 18.09 31.14
N LEU A 7 -35.14 16.92 30.96
CA LEU A 7 -34.47 15.79 30.32
C LEU A 7 -34.38 16.04 28.82
N VAL A 8 -33.22 15.78 28.24
CA VAL A 8 -32.96 15.93 26.81
C VAL A 8 -32.67 14.55 26.24
N ASP A 9 -33.31 14.24 25.12
CA ASP A 9 -33.03 13.03 24.36
C ASP A 9 -31.65 13.16 23.70
N GLU A 10 -30.76 12.22 24.01
CA GLU A 10 -29.36 12.31 23.56
C GLU A 10 -29.19 12.20 22.05
N ALA A 11 -30.13 11.56 21.34
CA ALA A 11 -30.04 11.36 19.90
C ALA A 11 -30.54 12.58 19.11
N THR A 12 -31.59 13.23 19.61
CA THR A 12 -32.27 14.35 18.93
C THR A 12 -31.87 15.72 19.47
N GLY A 13 -31.31 15.78 20.69
CA GLY A 13 -31.03 17.03 21.40
C GLY A 13 -32.29 17.80 21.81
N GLY A 14 -33.48 17.22 21.60
CA GLY A 14 -34.77 17.79 21.98
C GLY A 14 -35.19 17.37 23.40
N PRO A 15 -36.13 18.09 24.04
CA PRO A 15 -36.66 17.67 25.33
C PRO A 15 -37.37 16.31 25.22
N VAL A 16 -37.16 15.43 26.20
CA VAL A 16 -37.82 14.13 26.26
C VAL A 16 -39.33 14.35 26.43
N VAL A 17 -40.12 13.83 25.49
CA VAL A 17 -41.59 13.95 25.47
C VAL A 17 -42.17 13.33 26.75
N GLY A 18 -42.95 14.11 27.50
CA GLY A 18 -43.56 13.68 28.77
C GLY A 18 -42.70 13.95 30.02
N SER A 19 -41.51 14.54 29.87
CA SER A 19 -40.74 15.05 31.01
C SER A 19 -41.11 16.51 31.31
N GLU A 20 -41.57 16.79 32.54
CA GLU A 20 -41.78 18.17 32.98
C GLU A 20 -40.45 18.78 33.48
N PRO A 21 -40.20 20.08 33.22
CA PRO A 21 -39.03 20.76 33.76
C PRO A 21 -39.05 20.75 35.29
N PHE A 22 -37.92 20.42 35.91
CA PHE A 22 -37.75 20.38 37.36
C PHE A 22 -36.71 21.40 37.83
N THR A 23 -36.78 21.80 39.10
CA THR A 23 -35.88 22.80 39.67
C THR A 23 -34.74 22.12 40.44
N LEU A 24 -33.49 22.43 40.07
CA LEU A 24 -32.28 21.97 40.76
C LEU A 24 -31.71 23.07 41.65
N SER A 25 -31.33 22.73 42.88
CA SER A 25 -30.55 23.61 43.75
C SER A 25 -29.09 23.62 43.31
N THR A 26 -28.62 24.75 42.79
CA THR A 26 -27.23 24.89 42.31
C THR A 26 -26.22 25.03 43.45
N ILE A 27 -26.68 25.07 44.71
CA ILE A 27 -25.84 25.10 45.91
C ILE A 27 -25.45 23.68 46.33
N ALA A 28 -26.36 22.71 46.15
CA ALA A 28 -26.12 21.31 46.50
C ALA A 28 -25.41 20.52 45.38
N CYS A 29 -25.52 20.97 44.12
CA CYS A 29 -24.89 20.33 42.98
C CYS A 29 -24.27 21.40 42.06
N ALA A 30 -22.95 21.35 41.87
CA ALA A 30 -22.26 22.28 40.99
C ALA A 30 -22.60 21.95 39.52
N VAL A 31 -23.52 22.70 38.93
CA VAL A 31 -23.90 22.55 37.51
C VAL A 31 -22.76 23.05 36.64
N ARG A 32 -22.19 22.15 35.83
CA ARG A 32 -21.14 22.46 34.86
C ARG A 32 -21.72 22.44 33.45
N PRO A 33 -21.35 23.41 32.59
CA PRO A 33 -21.82 23.46 31.20
C PRO A 33 -21.36 22.21 30.45
N ALA A 34 -22.30 21.45 29.87
CA ALA A 34 -21.98 20.26 29.10
C ALA A 34 -21.30 20.59 27.77
N ASN A 35 -20.62 19.60 27.19
CA ASN A 35 -20.19 19.68 25.79
C ASN A 35 -21.41 19.67 24.85
N PRO A 36 -21.29 20.23 23.64
CA PRO A 36 -22.30 20.02 22.61
C PRO A 36 -22.44 18.53 22.33
N LEU A 37 -23.67 18.06 22.13
CA LEU A 37 -23.98 16.65 21.85
C LEU A 37 -23.39 16.19 20.51
N PHE A 38 -23.34 17.09 19.53
CA PHE A 38 -22.86 16.79 18.20
C PHE A 38 -22.07 17.98 17.64
N THR A 39 -20.82 17.75 17.24
CA THR A 39 -20.02 18.79 16.58
C THR A 39 -19.17 18.25 15.44
N ALA A 40 -19.14 19.02 14.34
CA ALA A 40 -18.30 18.78 13.18
C ALA A 40 -16.85 19.25 13.40
N ASP A 41 -16.64 20.27 14.25
CA ASP A 41 -15.32 20.71 14.71
C ASP A 41 -15.20 20.55 16.23
N MET A 42 -14.25 19.72 16.66
CA MET A 42 -14.03 19.45 18.08
C MET A 42 -13.40 20.62 18.84
N THR A 43 -12.97 21.70 18.18
CA THR A 43 -12.60 22.94 18.86
C THR A 43 -13.78 23.60 19.60
N ALA A 44 -15.02 23.26 19.22
CA ALA A 44 -16.24 23.71 19.90
C ALA A 44 -16.50 22.98 21.24
N LEU A 45 -15.76 21.90 21.54
CA LEU A 45 -15.89 21.19 22.82
C LEU A 45 -15.34 22.06 23.95
N ARG A 46 -16.13 22.21 25.01
CA ARG A 46 -15.74 22.96 26.21
C ARG A 46 -14.77 22.18 27.10
N TYR A 47 -15.00 20.88 27.23
CA TYR A 47 -14.15 19.95 27.96
C TYR A 47 -13.45 19.00 26.99
N LEU A 48 -12.14 19.19 26.88
CA LEU A 48 -11.25 18.40 26.03
C LEU A 48 -10.59 17.31 26.88
N HIS A 49 -11.20 16.12 26.88
CA HIS A 49 -10.64 14.91 27.47
C HIS A 49 -10.94 13.72 26.57
N GLU A 50 -10.22 12.60 26.72
CA GLU A 50 -10.35 11.44 25.84
C GLU A 50 -11.81 10.96 25.70
N ALA A 51 -12.54 10.87 26.82
CA ALA A 51 -13.94 10.43 26.80
C ALA A 51 -14.87 11.35 25.97
N SER A 52 -14.64 12.67 25.93
CA SER A 52 -15.50 13.58 25.16
C SER A 52 -15.19 13.50 23.67
N LEU A 53 -13.92 13.34 23.32
CA LEU A 53 -13.48 13.12 21.93
C LEU A 53 -14.05 11.80 21.39
N VAL A 54 -13.88 10.71 22.13
CA VAL A 54 -14.38 9.39 21.74
C VAL A 54 -15.89 9.38 21.62
N LYS A 55 -16.63 10.02 22.55
CA LYS A 55 -18.10 10.12 22.46
C LYS A 55 -18.54 10.85 21.19
N ASN A 56 -17.96 12.00 20.87
CA ASN A 56 -18.31 12.73 19.65
C ASN A 56 -18.01 11.91 18.38
N LEU A 57 -16.85 11.24 18.32
CA LEU A 57 -16.49 10.38 17.19
C LEU A 57 -17.43 9.17 17.07
N HIS A 58 -17.79 8.55 18.19
CA HIS A 58 -18.74 7.43 18.24
C HIS A 58 -20.12 7.86 17.74
N ASP A 59 -20.65 8.97 18.23
CA ASP A 59 -21.96 9.48 17.84
C ASP A 59 -22.02 9.82 16.34
N ARG A 60 -20.94 10.38 15.80
CA ARG A 60 -20.80 10.64 14.36
C ARG A 60 -20.71 9.36 13.54
N TRP A 61 -20.08 8.32 14.08
CA TRP A 61 -19.94 7.02 13.42
C TRP A 61 -21.26 6.24 13.37
N ILE A 62 -22.09 6.31 14.43
CA ILE A 62 -23.41 5.65 14.46
C ILE A 62 -24.51 6.45 13.73
N ALA A 63 -24.25 7.72 13.40
CA ALA A 63 -25.16 8.54 12.62
C ALA A 63 -25.37 7.97 11.20
N ASP A 64 -26.45 8.41 10.55
CA ASP A 64 -26.76 7.99 9.19
C ASP A 64 -25.60 8.32 8.22
N GLU A 65 -25.37 7.43 7.26
CA GLU A 65 -24.19 7.40 6.37
C GLU A 65 -22.80 7.31 7.02
N ARG A 66 -22.67 7.10 8.35
CA ARG A 66 -21.38 7.05 9.09
C ARG A 66 -20.51 8.28 8.80
N GLN A 67 -20.65 9.37 9.55
CA GLN A 67 -19.88 10.60 9.30
C GLN A 67 -18.40 10.42 9.68
N PRO A 68 -17.49 10.10 8.74
CA PRO A 68 -16.19 9.54 9.08
C PRO A 68 -15.16 10.62 9.38
N TYR A 69 -15.43 11.86 8.99
CA TYR A 69 -14.50 12.97 9.06
C TYR A 69 -14.97 13.97 10.12
N THR A 70 -14.06 14.39 10.98
CA THR A 70 -14.31 15.39 12.03
C THR A 70 -13.14 16.35 12.08
N SER A 71 -13.42 17.65 12.04
CA SER A 71 -12.37 18.68 12.12
C SER A 71 -11.90 18.86 13.56
N MET A 72 -10.64 19.24 13.68
CA MET A 72 -10.05 19.76 14.91
C MET A 72 -9.13 20.91 14.47
N SER A 73 -9.72 22.09 14.24
CA SER A 73 -9.05 23.21 13.58
C SER A 73 -8.49 22.80 12.20
N ASN A 74 -7.18 22.88 11.99
CA ASN A 74 -6.51 22.50 10.75
C ASN A 74 -6.19 20.99 10.63
N VAL A 75 -6.49 20.19 11.65
CA VAL A 75 -6.32 18.73 11.63
C VAL A 75 -7.65 18.07 11.30
N LEU A 76 -7.62 17.05 10.44
CA LEU A 76 -8.79 16.23 10.13
C LEU A 76 -8.65 14.86 10.79
N ILE A 77 -9.60 14.50 11.65
CA ILE A 77 -9.73 13.15 12.21
C ILE A 77 -10.60 12.32 11.26
N ALA A 78 -10.06 11.20 10.79
CA ALA A 78 -10.76 10.26 9.93
C ALA A 78 -10.96 8.92 10.66
N VAL A 79 -12.21 8.50 10.82
CA VAL A 79 -12.61 7.19 11.33
C VAL A 79 -13.09 6.36 10.14
N ASN A 80 -12.37 5.29 9.82
CA ASN A 80 -12.67 4.48 8.64
C ASN A 80 -14.10 3.90 8.71
N PRO A 81 -15.00 4.22 7.76
CA PRO A 81 -16.36 3.72 7.78
C PRO A 81 -16.46 2.26 7.33
N LEU A 82 -15.41 1.62 6.81
CA LEU A 82 -15.41 0.23 6.31
C LEU A 82 -16.50 -0.07 5.27
N GLN A 83 -17.00 0.97 4.59
CA GLN A 83 -17.97 0.88 3.51
C GLN A 83 -17.75 2.06 2.55
N TYR A 84 -18.18 1.89 1.30
CA TYR A 84 -18.23 3.00 0.36
C TYR A 84 -19.37 3.93 0.74
N LEU A 85 -19.08 5.23 0.77
CA LEU A 85 -20.05 6.28 1.04
C LEU A 85 -20.44 6.99 -0.26
N THR A 86 -21.56 7.70 -0.22
CA THR A 86 -22.03 8.54 -1.32
C THR A 86 -20.97 9.57 -1.68
N ALA A 87 -20.71 9.75 -2.98
CA ALA A 87 -19.74 10.73 -3.45
C ALA A 87 -20.20 12.15 -3.09
N VAL A 88 -19.31 12.91 -2.45
CA VAL A 88 -19.55 14.32 -2.11
C VAL A 88 -19.18 15.19 -3.30
N ASP A 89 -19.99 16.23 -3.57
CA ASP A 89 -19.69 17.20 -4.62
C ASP A 89 -18.39 17.97 -4.29
N LYS A 90 -17.37 17.84 -5.14
CA LYS A 90 -16.07 18.53 -4.98
C LYS A 90 -16.22 20.06 -5.04
N SER A 91 -17.22 20.57 -5.77
CA SER A 91 -17.39 22.01 -6.02
C SER A 91 -17.67 22.80 -4.73
N MET A 92 -18.31 22.17 -3.74
CA MET A 92 -18.65 22.80 -2.46
C MET A 92 -17.42 23.17 -1.61
N TYR A 93 -16.25 22.64 -1.93
CA TYR A 93 -15.01 22.91 -1.20
C TYR A 93 -14.15 23.98 -1.87
N VAL A 94 -14.35 24.25 -3.16
CA VAL A 94 -13.49 25.15 -3.94
C VAL A 94 -13.65 26.58 -3.45
N GLY A 95 -12.54 27.22 -3.06
CA GLY A 95 -12.53 28.61 -2.61
C GLY A 95 -13.21 28.88 -1.26
N GLN A 96 -13.72 27.86 -0.57
CA GLN A 96 -14.40 28.02 0.72
C GLN A 96 -13.42 28.18 1.89
N SER A 97 -13.83 28.94 2.90
CA SER A 97 -13.14 29.04 4.19
C SER A 97 -13.35 27.79 5.04
N LEU A 98 -12.45 27.56 6.01
CA LEU A 98 -12.49 26.45 6.98
C LEU A 98 -13.87 26.25 7.60
N ASP A 99 -14.51 27.34 8.00
CA ASP A 99 -15.75 27.32 8.77
C ASP A 99 -17.01 27.12 7.92
N MET A 100 -16.89 27.15 6.59
CA MET A 100 -18.03 27.19 5.66
C MET A 100 -18.31 25.86 4.94
N SER A 101 -17.50 24.83 5.17
CA SER A 101 -17.65 23.52 4.51
C SER A 101 -17.57 22.38 5.53
N PRO A 102 -18.30 21.27 5.33
CA PRO A 102 -18.29 20.16 6.27
C PRO A 102 -16.94 19.43 6.26
N PRO A 103 -16.51 18.81 7.37
CA PRO A 103 -15.22 18.14 7.46
C PRO A 103 -15.04 17.08 6.38
N HIS A 104 -13.97 17.19 5.58
CA HIS A 104 -13.67 16.25 4.51
C HIS A 104 -12.20 16.39 4.05
N PRO A 105 -11.56 15.34 3.51
CA PRO A 105 -10.21 15.45 2.96
C PRO A 105 -10.05 16.51 1.84
N PHE A 106 -11.12 16.78 1.09
CA PHE A 106 -11.18 17.87 0.11
C PHE A 106 -10.87 19.23 0.73
N HIS A 107 -11.33 19.46 1.96
CA HIS A 107 -11.06 20.68 2.69
C HIS A 107 -9.56 20.87 2.98
N VAL A 108 -8.91 19.81 3.46
CA VAL A 108 -7.45 19.80 3.73
C VAL A 108 -6.67 20.06 2.44
N ALA A 109 -7.09 19.43 1.34
CA ALA A 109 -6.51 19.59 0.02
C ALA A 109 -6.66 21.02 -0.53
N GLU A 110 -7.87 21.61 -0.48
CA GLU A 110 -8.11 22.99 -0.90
C GLU A 110 -7.31 23.99 -0.05
N ASN A 111 -7.24 23.78 1.27
CA ASN A 111 -6.47 24.66 2.13
C ASN A 111 -4.96 24.65 1.77
N ALA A 112 -4.39 23.46 1.54
CA ALA A 112 -3.02 23.33 1.06
C ALA A 112 -2.83 23.99 -0.32
N TYR A 113 -3.74 23.76 -1.25
CA TYR A 113 -3.69 24.35 -2.59
C TYR A 113 -3.76 25.90 -2.55
N ARG A 114 -4.66 26.48 -1.75
CA ARG A 114 -4.75 27.93 -1.56
C ARG A 114 -3.49 28.51 -0.93
N GLN A 115 -2.92 27.84 0.08
CA GLN A 115 -1.68 28.28 0.72
C GLN A 115 -0.49 28.22 -0.23
N LEU A 116 -0.41 27.18 -1.07
CA LEU A 116 0.59 27.09 -2.14
C LEU A 116 0.52 28.31 -3.07
N ARG A 117 -0.70 28.76 -3.41
CA ARG A 117 -0.94 29.93 -4.26
C ARG A 117 -0.64 31.27 -3.56
N SER A 118 -1.14 31.47 -2.34
CA SER A 118 -1.08 32.76 -1.64
C SER A 118 0.24 33.00 -0.93
N VAL A 119 0.78 31.99 -0.26
CA VAL A 119 2.03 32.07 0.52
C VAL A 119 3.24 31.77 -0.36
N ARG A 120 3.05 31.06 -1.49
CA ARG A 120 4.12 30.64 -2.42
C ARG A 120 5.21 29.81 -1.74
N GLN A 121 4.80 28.94 -0.83
CA GLN A 121 5.66 27.97 -0.16
C GLN A 121 5.13 26.56 -0.36
N ASN A 122 6.05 25.59 -0.42
CA ASN A 122 5.72 24.18 -0.55
C ASN A 122 4.84 23.72 0.63
N GLN A 123 3.83 22.91 0.32
CA GLN A 123 2.89 22.37 1.30
C GLN A 123 3.08 20.86 1.42
N SER A 124 2.79 20.32 2.60
CA SER A 124 2.78 18.88 2.83
C SER A 124 1.50 18.47 3.54
N ILE A 125 0.96 17.32 3.14
CA ILE A 125 -0.18 16.69 3.81
C ILE A 125 0.33 15.36 4.36
N VAL A 126 0.23 15.19 5.67
CA VAL A 126 0.68 13.97 6.37
C VAL A 126 -0.53 13.22 6.88
N ILE A 127 -0.66 11.96 6.46
CA ILE A 127 -1.76 11.08 6.88
C ILE A 127 -1.19 9.99 7.78
N SER A 128 -1.48 10.07 9.07
CA SER A 128 -1.04 9.09 10.08
C SER A 128 -2.19 8.17 10.50
N GLY A 129 -1.85 6.99 11.02
CA GLY A 129 -2.81 6.03 11.54
C GLY A 129 -2.33 4.59 11.48
N GLU A 130 -2.97 3.72 12.26
CA GLU A 130 -2.68 2.29 12.28
C GLU A 130 -3.00 1.58 10.95
N SER A 131 -2.56 0.33 10.79
CA SER A 131 -2.97 -0.46 9.62
C SER A 131 -4.49 -0.64 9.60
N GLY A 132 -5.11 -0.41 8.43
CA GLY A 132 -6.56 -0.46 8.27
C GLY A 132 -7.30 0.84 8.58
N SER A 133 -6.62 1.90 9.04
CA SER A 133 -7.27 3.19 9.36
C SER A 133 -7.75 4.00 8.15
N GLY A 134 -7.52 3.54 6.91
CA GLY A 134 -7.96 4.24 5.69
C GLY A 134 -6.94 5.21 5.10
N LYS A 135 -5.67 5.22 5.54
CA LYS A 135 -4.62 6.14 5.02
C LYS A 135 -4.57 6.21 3.49
N THR A 136 -4.48 5.04 2.85
CA THR A 136 -4.36 4.92 1.39
C THR A 136 -5.61 5.45 0.67
N GLU A 137 -6.81 5.18 1.20
CA GLU A 137 -8.05 5.69 0.62
C GLU A 137 -8.18 7.21 0.80
N THR A 138 -7.83 7.74 1.97
CA THR A 138 -7.77 9.19 2.19
C THR A 138 -6.77 9.87 1.26
N SER A 139 -5.60 9.26 1.02
CA SER A 139 -4.65 9.77 0.02
C SER A 139 -5.23 9.82 -1.39
N LYS A 140 -5.99 8.81 -1.81
CA LYS A 140 -6.66 8.78 -3.12
C LYS A 140 -7.66 9.92 -3.25
N ILE A 141 -8.48 10.14 -2.23
CA ILE A 141 -9.48 11.22 -2.18
C ILE A 141 -8.80 12.59 -2.32
N ILE A 142 -7.67 12.80 -1.63
CA ILE A 142 -6.91 14.06 -1.70
C ILE A 142 -6.28 14.24 -3.08
N LEU A 143 -5.68 13.19 -3.64
CA LEU A 143 -5.07 13.22 -4.96
C LEU A 143 -6.10 13.55 -6.05
N ASP A 144 -7.21 12.82 -6.05
CA ASP A 144 -8.36 12.99 -6.95
C ASP A 144 -8.99 14.39 -6.87
N PHE A 145 -8.98 15.02 -5.68
CA PHE A 145 -9.40 16.41 -5.55
C PHE A 145 -8.38 17.39 -6.14
N LEU A 146 -7.09 17.22 -5.84
CA LEU A 146 -6.04 18.13 -6.31
C LEU A 146 -5.88 18.09 -7.84
N THR A 147 -6.10 16.93 -8.46
CA THR A 147 -6.09 16.76 -9.91
C THR A 147 -7.25 17.50 -10.57
N ASP A 148 -8.47 17.34 -10.04
CA ASP A 148 -9.65 18.06 -10.54
C ASP A 148 -9.53 19.57 -10.30
N ARG A 149 -8.97 19.95 -9.14
CA ARG A 149 -8.79 21.36 -8.77
C ARG A 149 -7.86 22.10 -9.72
N SER A 150 -6.86 21.41 -10.30
CA SER A 150 -6.01 21.95 -11.36
C SER A 150 -6.81 22.27 -12.61
N GLY A 151 -7.66 21.33 -13.07
CA GLY A 151 -8.43 21.47 -14.31
C GLY A 151 -9.51 22.56 -14.26
N LEU A 152 -10.06 22.86 -13.07
CA LEU A 152 -11.18 23.81 -12.91
C LEU A 152 -10.86 25.27 -13.29
N GLY A 153 -9.60 25.71 -13.29
CA GLY A 153 -9.25 27.10 -13.67
C GLY A 153 -8.88 27.29 -15.13
N SER A 154 -8.70 26.20 -15.89
CA SER A 154 -8.39 26.27 -17.30
C SER A 154 -9.70 26.41 -18.09
N MET A 155 -10.20 27.65 -18.21
CA MET A 155 -11.23 28.04 -19.17
C MET A 155 -10.72 28.00 -20.63
N SER A 156 -9.63 27.27 -20.91
CA SER A 156 -9.12 27.06 -22.26
C SER A 156 -9.70 25.76 -22.82
N SER A 157 -10.74 25.86 -23.64
CA SER A 157 -11.22 24.77 -24.48
C SER A 157 -10.15 24.41 -25.53
N GLY A 158 -9.11 23.68 -25.12
CA GLY A 158 -7.93 23.34 -25.93
C GLY A 158 -7.15 22.15 -25.38
N ALA A 159 -6.17 21.67 -26.15
CA ALA A 159 -5.39 20.45 -25.90
C ALA A 159 -4.67 20.39 -24.54
N ASP A 160 -4.45 21.54 -23.88
CA ASP A 160 -3.81 21.63 -22.55
C ASP A 160 -4.65 21.04 -21.41
N ASN A 161 -5.98 21.16 -21.48
CA ASN A 161 -6.90 20.55 -20.50
C ASN A 161 -6.87 19.02 -20.56
N ALA A 162 -6.70 18.46 -21.76
CA ALA A 162 -6.57 17.02 -21.94
C ALA A 162 -5.26 16.50 -21.32
N HIS A 163 -4.18 17.29 -21.35
CA HIS A 163 -2.89 16.91 -20.76
C HIS A 163 -2.91 16.91 -19.22
N GLU A 164 -3.61 17.87 -18.59
CA GLU A 164 -3.73 17.94 -17.13
C GLU A 164 -4.59 16.80 -16.56
N HIS A 165 -5.77 16.56 -17.15
CA HIS A 165 -6.58 15.39 -16.82
C HIS A 165 -5.79 14.11 -17.06
N ALA A 166 -4.98 14.03 -18.13
CA ALA A 166 -4.14 12.87 -18.40
C ALA A 166 -3.07 12.62 -17.33
N LEU A 167 -2.48 13.65 -16.70
CA LEU A 167 -1.47 13.48 -15.65
C LEU A 167 -2.10 13.01 -14.33
N GLY A 168 -3.22 13.62 -13.93
CA GLY A 168 -3.98 13.18 -12.76
C GLY A 168 -4.50 11.75 -12.91
N ASP A 169 -5.09 11.45 -14.07
CA ASP A 169 -5.50 10.09 -14.43
C ASP A 169 -4.34 9.11 -14.43
N ARG A 170 -3.15 9.54 -14.89
CA ARG A 170 -1.97 8.70 -14.92
C ARG A 170 -1.55 8.28 -13.52
N LEU A 171 -1.51 9.21 -12.57
CA LEU A 171 -1.22 8.88 -11.16
C LEU A 171 -2.26 7.94 -10.57
N MET A 172 -3.55 8.18 -10.82
CA MET A 172 -4.61 7.29 -10.31
C MET A 172 -4.52 5.89 -10.94
N LYS A 173 -4.15 5.81 -12.22
CA LYS A 173 -3.97 4.54 -12.96
C LYS A 173 -2.71 3.77 -12.56
N THR A 174 -1.73 4.36 -11.88
CA THR A 174 -0.56 3.62 -11.37
C THR A 174 -0.81 2.94 -10.03
N ILE A 175 -1.84 3.35 -9.29
CA ILE A 175 -2.19 2.78 -7.98
C ILE A 175 -2.35 1.26 -8.00
N PRO A 176 -3.05 0.63 -8.98
CA PRO A 176 -3.14 -0.82 -9.04
C PRO A 176 -1.77 -1.52 -9.07
N ILE A 177 -0.76 -0.94 -9.73
CA ILE A 177 0.61 -1.48 -9.74
C ILE A 177 1.19 -1.46 -8.33
N LEU A 178 1.06 -0.32 -7.64
CA LEU A 178 1.53 -0.14 -6.27
C LEU A 178 0.86 -1.10 -5.29
N GLU A 179 -0.44 -1.34 -5.45
CA GLU A 179 -1.19 -2.24 -4.57
C GLU A 179 -0.87 -3.71 -4.85
N SER A 180 -0.79 -4.11 -6.13
CA SER A 180 -0.48 -5.49 -6.51
C SER A 180 0.88 -5.93 -5.98
N PHE A 181 1.92 -5.10 -6.18
CA PHE A 181 3.29 -5.44 -5.82
C PHE A 181 3.69 -5.10 -4.38
N GLY A 182 2.98 -4.19 -3.72
CA GLY A 182 3.39 -3.67 -2.42
C GLY A 182 2.39 -3.85 -1.29
N ASN A 183 1.16 -4.27 -1.58
CA ASN A 183 0.16 -4.57 -0.55
C ASN A 183 0.04 -6.08 -0.31
N ALA A 184 -0.37 -6.41 0.91
CA ALA A 184 -0.64 -7.78 1.33
C ALA A 184 -1.82 -7.82 2.32
N LYS A 185 -2.43 -9.00 2.45
CA LYS A 185 -3.45 -9.25 3.48
C LYS A 185 -2.77 -9.46 4.82
N THR A 186 -3.24 -8.76 5.84
CA THR A 186 -2.85 -8.88 7.25
C THR A 186 -4.05 -9.27 8.11
N HIS A 187 -3.85 -9.53 9.40
CA HIS A 187 -4.97 -9.81 10.32
C HIS A 187 -5.98 -8.66 10.42
N ARG A 188 -5.53 -7.41 10.30
CA ARG A 188 -6.37 -6.21 10.51
C ARG A 188 -6.86 -5.56 9.22
N ASN A 189 -6.19 -5.84 8.11
CA ASN A 189 -6.45 -5.17 6.84
C ASN A 189 -6.14 -6.10 5.67
N HIS A 190 -7.11 -6.28 4.78
CA HIS A 190 -6.98 -7.14 3.60
C HIS A 190 -6.09 -6.53 2.50
N ASN A 191 -5.98 -5.19 2.45
CA ASN A 191 -5.18 -4.47 1.45
C ASN A 191 -4.15 -3.56 2.15
N SER A 192 -3.27 -4.14 2.98
CA SER A 192 -2.30 -3.38 3.77
C SER A 192 -1.08 -3.04 2.93
N SER A 193 -0.80 -1.75 2.70
CA SER A 193 0.49 -1.32 2.17
C SER A 193 1.64 -1.70 3.10
N ARG A 194 2.63 -2.42 2.56
CA ARG A 194 3.83 -2.90 3.26
C ARG A 194 5.09 -2.13 2.82
N PHE A 195 4.88 -0.85 2.51
CA PHE A 195 5.88 0.12 2.09
C PHE A 195 5.35 1.52 2.37
N GLY A 196 6.26 2.47 2.54
CA GLY A 196 5.97 3.90 2.60
C GLY A 196 5.79 4.48 1.20
N LYS A 197 4.86 5.44 1.07
CA LYS A 197 4.59 6.19 -0.16
C LYS A 197 4.77 7.68 0.12
N TYR A 198 5.54 8.36 -0.72
CA TYR A 198 5.67 9.80 -0.72
C TYR A 198 5.34 10.31 -2.12
N MET A 199 4.25 11.05 -2.23
CA MET A 199 3.78 11.58 -3.51
C MET A 199 4.07 13.07 -3.55
N ARG A 200 4.75 13.50 -4.61
CA ARG A 200 5.02 14.91 -4.89
C ARG A 200 4.17 15.34 -6.07
N LEU A 201 3.45 16.44 -5.91
CA LEU A 201 2.73 17.11 -6.99
C LEU A 201 3.37 18.47 -7.22
N GLN A 202 3.67 18.79 -8.47
CA GLN A 202 4.29 20.03 -8.89
C GLN A 202 3.26 20.87 -9.62
N PHE A 203 3.05 22.07 -9.10
CA PHE A 203 2.14 23.03 -9.69
C PHE A 203 2.93 24.22 -10.21
N SER A 204 2.67 24.62 -11.46
CA SER A 204 3.22 25.86 -11.98
C SER A 204 2.50 27.05 -11.35
N PRO A 205 3.24 28.07 -10.88
CA PRO A 205 2.64 29.38 -10.69
C PRO A 205 2.14 29.83 -12.07
N ASP A 206 0.86 30.20 -12.15
CA ASP A 206 0.27 30.60 -13.41
C ASP A 206 0.96 31.87 -13.95
N VAL A 207 1.14 31.92 -15.27
CA VAL A 207 1.76 33.04 -15.99
C VAL A 207 0.68 34.07 -16.39
N ASP A 208 -0.58 33.63 -16.49
CA ASP A 208 -1.70 34.50 -16.82
C ASP A 208 -2.32 35.12 -15.56
N LEU A 209 -2.19 36.45 -15.43
CA LEU A 209 -2.75 37.27 -14.36
C LEU A 209 -4.29 37.19 -14.21
N LEU A 210 -4.98 36.51 -15.14
CA LEU A 210 -6.43 36.32 -15.16
C LEU A 210 -6.88 34.93 -14.68
N SER A 211 -5.97 33.95 -14.63
CA SER A 211 -6.31 32.60 -14.16
C SER A 211 -6.14 32.50 -12.64
N THR A 212 -7.13 31.86 -12.00
CA THR A 212 -7.17 31.71 -10.55
C THR A 212 -6.71 30.33 -10.07
N ALA A 213 -6.33 29.42 -10.96
CA ALA A 213 -5.85 28.08 -10.60
C ALA A 213 -4.36 27.90 -10.90
N LEU A 214 -3.68 27.14 -10.05
CA LEU A 214 -2.38 26.56 -10.33
C LEU A 214 -2.54 25.29 -11.19
N ARG A 215 -1.75 25.21 -12.26
CA ARG A 215 -1.69 24.09 -13.19
C ARG A 215 -0.78 22.98 -12.66
N LEU A 216 -1.24 21.73 -12.61
CA LEU A 216 -0.43 20.56 -12.32
C LEU A 216 0.50 20.26 -13.50
N THR A 217 1.81 20.44 -13.31
CA THR A 217 2.83 20.26 -14.35
C THR A 217 3.66 18.99 -14.20
N GLY A 218 3.65 18.37 -13.02
CA GLY A 218 4.42 17.17 -12.77
C GLY A 218 3.97 16.45 -11.52
N ALA A 219 4.29 15.17 -11.45
CA ALA A 219 4.10 14.37 -10.25
C ALA A 219 5.19 13.32 -10.14
N SER A 220 5.43 12.82 -8.94
CA SER A 220 6.32 11.68 -8.73
C SER A 220 5.91 10.91 -7.48
N ILE A 221 6.13 9.60 -7.50
CA ILE A 221 5.86 8.72 -6.36
C ILE A 221 7.18 8.09 -5.93
N ASP A 222 7.70 8.52 -4.79
CA ASP A 222 8.85 7.89 -4.15
C ASP A 222 8.33 6.85 -3.15
N THR A 223 8.94 5.67 -3.14
CA THR A 223 8.58 4.62 -2.20
C THR A 223 9.75 4.24 -1.31
N TYR A 224 9.44 3.74 -0.12
CA TYR A 224 10.43 3.46 0.91
C TYR A 224 10.10 2.18 1.67
N LEU A 225 11.15 1.43 2.03
CA LEU A 225 11.08 0.33 2.99
C LEU A 225 10.01 -0.72 2.64
N LEU A 226 10.07 -1.25 1.42
CA LEU A 226 9.30 -2.43 1.06
C LEU A 226 9.64 -3.59 2.01
N GLU A 227 8.63 -4.24 2.58
CA GLU A 227 8.80 -5.39 3.49
C GLU A 227 9.23 -6.65 2.71
N THR A 228 10.45 -6.66 2.18
CA THR A 228 10.98 -7.73 1.33
C THR A 228 11.04 -9.07 2.05
N SER A 229 11.16 -9.07 3.39
CA SER A 229 11.10 -10.29 4.20
C SER A 229 9.82 -11.11 3.98
N ARG A 230 8.69 -10.45 3.68
CA ARG A 230 7.40 -11.09 3.44
C ARG A 230 7.42 -12.04 2.24
N VAL A 231 8.24 -11.74 1.22
CA VAL A 231 8.35 -12.57 0.00
C VAL A 231 8.67 -14.01 0.35
N VAL A 232 9.54 -14.23 1.33
CA VAL A 232 10.04 -15.56 1.67
C VAL A 232 9.39 -16.17 2.91
N HIS A 233 8.94 -15.32 3.83
CA HIS A 233 8.42 -15.69 5.14
C HIS A 233 7.26 -14.75 5.52
N PRO A 234 6.06 -14.95 4.94
CA PRO A 234 4.87 -14.22 5.37
C PRO A 234 4.47 -14.63 6.80
N PRO A 235 4.00 -13.70 7.65
CA PRO A 235 3.50 -14.05 8.98
C PRO A 235 2.31 -15.03 8.91
N THR A 236 2.18 -15.89 9.92
CA THR A 236 1.09 -16.87 10.01
C THR A 236 -0.28 -16.19 9.97
N GLY A 237 -1.19 -16.71 9.15
CA GLY A 237 -2.54 -16.15 8.94
C GLY A 237 -2.60 -14.93 8.01
N GLU A 238 -1.46 -14.46 7.50
CA GLU A 238 -1.37 -13.37 6.51
C GLU A 238 -1.08 -13.90 5.10
N ARG A 239 -1.28 -13.08 4.07
CA ARG A 239 -0.82 -13.41 2.71
C ARG A 239 0.55 -12.82 2.43
N ASN A 240 1.21 -13.36 1.41
CA ASN A 240 2.27 -12.69 0.69
C ASN A 240 1.71 -11.50 -0.15
N PHE A 241 2.54 -10.84 -0.95
CA PHE A 241 2.10 -9.75 -1.84
C PHE A 241 1.02 -10.20 -2.83
N HIS A 242 0.08 -9.31 -3.14
CA HIS A 242 -1.11 -9.65 -3.95
C HIS A 242 -0.75 -10.18 -5.34
N VAL A 243 0.25 -9.61 -6.01
CA VAL A 243 0.68 -10.00 -7.37
C VAL A 243 0.96 -11.49 -7.51
N LEU A 244 1.46 -12.15 -6.45
CA LEU A 244 1.76 -13.58 -6.46
C LEU A 244 0.49 -14.43 -6.58
N TYR A 245 -0.60 -13.99 -5.97
CA TYR A 245 -1.91 -14.66 -6.02
C TYR A 245 -2.71 -14.22 -7.25
N GLU A 246 -2.66 -12.94 -7.59
CA GLU A 246 -3.30 -12.34 -8.78
C GLU A 246 -2.81 -13.02 -10.08
N LEU A 247 -1.50 -13.27 -10.20
CA LEU A 247 -0.95 -13.99 -11.34
C LEU A 247 -1.51 -15.41 -11.45
N LEU A 248 -1.48 -16.19 -10.36
CA LEU A 248 -1.99 -17.56 -10.32
C LEU A 248 -3.52 -17.63 -10.52
N ARG A 249 -4.26 -16.61 -10.10
CA ARG A 249 -5.72 -16.46 -10.26
C ARG A 249 -6.12 -15.65 -11.51
N SER A 250 -5.18 -15.38 -12.41
CA SER A 250 -5.43 -14.55 -13.61
C SER A 250 -6.47 -15.12 -14.56
N GLY A 251 -6.63 -16.45 -14.60
CA GLY A 251 -7.45 -17.14 -15.58
C GLY A 251 -6.79 -17.37 -16.93
N ASP A 252 -5.54 -16.95 -17.11
CA ASP A 252 -4.85 -17.06 -18.38
C ASP A 252 -4.00 -18.33 -18.41
N ALA A 253 -4.61 -19.41 -18.92
CA ALA A 253 -3.94 -20.71 -19.06
C ALA A 253 -2.65 -20.62 -19.89
N LYS A 254 -2.64 -19.78 -20.93
CA LYS A 254 -1.48 -19.65 -21.81
C LYS A 254 -0.35 -18.95 -21.08
N LEU A 255 -0.64 -17.83 -20.43
CA LEU A 255 0.34 -17.09 -19.63
C LEU A 255 0.98 -17.98 -18.56
N LEU A 256 0.19 -18.73 -17.79
CA LEU A 256 0.72 -19.62 -16.76
C LEU A 256 1.61 -20.74 -17.32
N ASN A 257 1.26 -21.28 -18.50
CA ASN A 257 2.11 -22.26 -19.19
C ASN A 257 3.41 -21.65 -19.68
N ASP A 258 3.36 -20.46 -20.29
CA ASP A 258 4.53 -19.73 -20.78
C ASP A 258 5.49 -19.40 -19.61
N LEU A 259 4.93 -19.14 -18.42
CA LEU A 259 5.67 -18.91 -17.17
C LEU A 259 6.05 -20.19 -16.41
N LYS A 260 5.71 -21.36 -16.95
CA LYS A 260 5.97 -22.68 -16.34
C LYS A 260 5.46 -22.80 -14.92
N LEU A 261 4.35 -22.14 -14.59
CA LEU A 261 3.70 -22.24 -13.28
C LEU A 261 2.92 -23.56 -13.23
N ILE A 262 3.60 -24.60 -12.75
CA ILE A 262 3.11 -25.98 -12.70
C ILE A 262 2.85 -26.37 -11.23
N PRO A 263 1.70 -26.99 -10.94
CA PRO A 263 0.62 -27.29 -11.89
C PRO A 263 -0.06 -25.97 -12.37
N ASN A 264 -0.55 -25.91 -13.62
CA ASN A 264 -1.36 -24.79 -14.18
C ASN A 264 -2.90 -25.03 -14.14
N PRO A 265 -3.67 -24.33 -13.28
CA PRO A 265 -5.06 -24.67 -12.95
C PRO A 265 -5.99 -24.66 -14.17
N TYR A 266 -5.65 -23.88 -15.18
CA TYR A 266 -6.51 -23.69 -16.34
C TYR A 266 -6.13 -24.59 -17.52
N ALA A 267 -5.09 -25.42 -17.41
CA ALA A 267 -4.63 -26.30 -18.50
C ALA A 267 -5.61 -27.43 -18.85
N THR A 268 -6.41 -27.89 -17.89
CA THR A 268 -7.39 -28.98 -18.05
C THR A 268 -8.85 -28.49 -17.96
N GLY A 269 -9.06 -27.17 -17.99
CA GLY A 269 -10.39 -26.57 -17.79
C GLY A 269 -10.91 -26.70 -16.35
N ALA A 270 -10.02 -26.84 -15.36
CA ALA A 270 -10.44 -26.88 -13.97
C ALA A 270 -11.09 -25.55 -13.55
N HIS A 271 -12.09 -25.65 -12.68
CA HIS A 271 -12.79 -24.51 -12.10
C HIS A 271 -11.96 -23.87 -10.98
N ASP A 272 -12.27 -22.61 -10.65
CA ASP A 272 -11.56 -21.81 -9.63
C ASP A 272 -11.44 -22.52 -8.26
N ASP A 273 -12.30 -23.50 -7.98
CA ASP A 273 -12.37 -24.26 -6.74
C ASP A 273 -11.13 -25.12 -6.40
N ASP A 274 -10.27 -25.43 -7.39
CA ASP A 274 -9.04 -26.22 -7.15
C ASP A 274 -7.78 -25.34 -7.02
N ILE A 275 -7.87 -24.03 -7.30
CA ILE A 275 -6.68 -23.13 -7.36
C ILE A 275 -5.91 -23.09 -6.03
N ASP A 276 -6.60 -23.21 -4.89
CA ASP A 276 -5.97 -23.16 -3.57
C ASP A 276 -4.98 -24.32 -3.37
N GLY A 277 -5.30 -25.53 -3.85
CA GLY A 277 -4.38 -26.68 -3.79
C GLY A 277 -3.11 -26.50 -4.63
N TRP A 278 -3.15 -25.59 -5.60
CA TRP A 278 -2.07 -25.34 -6.55
C TRP A 278 -1.18 -24.22 -6.01
N ILE A 279 -1.79 -23.17 -5.44
CA ILE A 279 -1.09 -22.16 -4.63
C ILE A 279 -0.32 -22.83 -3.49
N ASP A 280 -0.90 -23.85 -2.86
CA ASP A 280 -0.27 -24.63 -1.79
C ASP A 280 0.98 -25.40 -2.22
N LYS A 281 1.26 -25.53 -3.53
CA LYS A 281 2.53 -26.11 -4.03
C LYS A 281 3.70 -25.14 -3.99
N TYR A 282 3.46 -23.85 -3.80
CA TYR A 282 4.51 -22.85 -3.72
C TYR A 282 4.84 -22.52 -2.28
N GLN A 283 6.08 -22.83 -1.87
CA GLN A 283 6.53 -22.67 -0.49
C GLN A 283 6.38 -21.23 0.00
N TYR A 284 6.62 -20.23 -0.86
CA TYR A 284 6.47 -18.82 -0.48
C TYR A 284 5.01 -18.36 -0.29
N LEU A 285 4.02 -19.16 -0.69
CA LEU A 285 2.61 -18.81 -0.56
C LEU A 285 1.87 -19.63 0.51
N ASN A 286 2.36 -20.85 0.81
CA ASN A 286 1.67 -21.79 1.70
C ASN A 286 2.08 -21.70 3.18
N GLN A 287 3.25 -21.15 3.48
CA GLN A 287 3.85 -21.16 4.83
C GLN A 287 3.00 -20.45 5.89
N SER A 288 2.22 -19.45 5.50
CA SER A 288 1.36 -18.72 6.43
C SER A 288 0.05 -19.44 6.73
N GLY A 289 -0.31 -20.48 5.98
CA GLY A 289 -1.62 -21.14 6.06
C GLY A 289 -2.78 -20.26 5.57
N CYS A 290 -2.50 -19.22 4.78
CA CYS A 290 -3.51 -18.30 4.26
C CYS A 290 -3.23 -18.00 2.78
N THR A 291 -4.02 -18.60 1.89
CA THR A 291 -3.90 -18.45 0.43
C THR A 291 -5.04 -17.64 -0.20
N SER A 292 -6.16 -17.49 0.51
CA SER A 292 -7.36 -16.80 0.03
C SER A 292 -7.84 -15.68 0.97
N SER A 293 -8.68 -14.81 0.42
CA SER A 293 -9.29 -13.69 1.15
C SER A 293 -10.66 -13.37 0.54
N PRO A 294 -11.77 -13.52 1.28
CA PRO A 294 -13.11 -13.35 0.73
C PRO A 294 -13.42 -11.91 0.30
N LEU A 295 -12.67 -10.93 0.81
CA LEU A 295 -12.83 -9.51 0.48
C LEU A 295 -11.94 -9.05 -0.69
N LEU A 296 -11.20 -9.96 -1.33
CA LEU A 296 -10.31 -9.63 -2.44
C LEU A 296 -10.69 -10.48 -3.65
N ASP A 297 -10.83 -9.81 -4.79
CA ASP A 297 -11.00 -10.45 -6.09
C ASP A 297 -9.67 -10.34 -6.84
N ASP A 298 -8.81 -11.35 -6.66
CA ASP A 298 -7.47 -11.40 -7.24
C ASP A 298 -7.53 -11.40 -8.78
N ARG A 299 -8.57 -11.99 -9.40
CA ARG A 299 -8.74 -12.03 -10.86
C ARG A 299 -9.07 -10.64 -11.43
N SER A 300 -10.01 -9.95 -10.80
CA SER A 300 -10.35 -8.55 -11.13
C SER A 300 -9.16 -7.62 -10.92
N ASN A 301 -8.43 -7.78 -9.81
CA ASN A 301 -7.24 -6.99 -9.52
C ASN A 301 -6.11 -7.23 -10.52
N PHE A 302 -5.89 -8.48 -10.94
CA PHE A 302 -4.95 -8.80 -12.02
C PHE A 302 -5.30 -8.07 -13.32
N GLY A 303 -6.58 -8.05 -13.69
CA GLY A 303 -7.06 -7.30 -14.86
C GLY A 303 -6.72 -5.80 -14.77
N LYS A 304 -6.95 -5.19 -13.59
CA LYS A 304 -6.57 -3.78 -13.33
C LYS A 304 -5.06 -3.57 -13.40
N LEU A 305 -4.27 -4.50 -12.87
CA LEU A 305 -2.82 -4.47 -12.93
C LEU A 305 -2.30 -4.46 -14.38
N VAL A 306 -2.79 -5.39 -15.22
CA VAL A 306 -2.38 -5.47 -16.63
C VAL A 306 -2.78 -4.21 -17.40
N GLN A 307 -3.98 -3.68 -17.16
CA GLN A 307 -4.42 -2.42 -17.76
C GLN A 307 -3.54 -1.24 -17.33
N ALA A 308 -3.20 -1.18 -16.04
CA ALA A 308 -2.32 -0.15 -15.50
C ALA A 308 -0.91 -0.22 -16.11
N LEU A 309 -0.29 -1.40 -16.15
CA LEU A 309 1.04 -1.62 -16.75
C LEU A 309 1.05 -1.22 -18.23
N LYS A 310 0.03 -1.62 -19.00
CA LYS A 310 -0.15 -1.21 -20.39
C LYS A 310 -0.28 0.30 -20.53
N TYR A 311 -1.03 0.96 -19.64
CA TYR A 311 -1.23 2.40 -19.66
C TYR A 311 0.08 3.18 -19.43
N VAL A 312 0.96 2.69 -18.54
CA VAL A 312 2.28 3.31 -18.32
C VAL A 312 3.36 2.83 -19.29
N ASN A 313 3.00 1.99 -20.26
CA ASN A 313 3.92 1.43 -21.26
C ASN A 313 5.06 0.60 -20.64
N ILE A 314 4.75 -0.16 -19.59
CA ILE A 314 5.65 -1.16 -19.00
C ILE A 314 5.25 -2.53 -19.54
N ASP A 315 6.23 -3.28 -20.05
CA ASP A 315 6.02 -4.68 -20.44
C ASP A 315 5.83 -5.53 -19.18
N ALA A 316 4.65 -6.12 -19.06
CA ALA A 316 4.29 -6.97 -17.94
C ALA A 316 4.98 -8.34 -17.99
N THR A 317 5.48 -8.75 -19.17
CA THR A 317 6.06 -10.08 -19.40
C THR A 317 7.25 -10.33 -18.48
N ASP A 318 8.22 -9.42 -18.46
CA ASP A 318 9.42 -9.59 -17.62
C ASP A 318 9.10 -9.50 -16.13
N LEU A 319 8.13 -8.69 -15.73
CA LEU A 319 7.64 -8.64 -14.35
C LEU A 319 7.05 -9.97 -13.91
N PHE A 320 6.17 -10.56 -14.74
CA PHE A 320 5.54 -11.83 -14.43
C PHE A 320 6.54 -13.00 -14.49
N ARG A 321 7.56 -12.93 -15.36
CA ARG A 321 8.70 -13.87 -15.34
C ARG A 321 9.46 -13.81 -14.01
N VAL A 322 9.74 -12.61 -13.49
CA VAL A 322 10.38 -12.48 -12.17
C VAL A 322 9.50 -13.06 -11.07
N VAL A 323 8.19 -12.76 -11.07
CA VAL A 323 7.25 -13.32 -10.08
C VAL A 323 7.23 -14.85 -10.15
N ALA A 324 7.14 -15.43 -11.34
CA ALA A 324 7.15 -16.88 -11.53
C ALA A 324 8.49 -17.52 -11.10
N GLY A 325 9.61 -16.89 -11.46
CA GLY A 325 10.94 -17.32 -11.06
C GLY A 325 11.14 -17.33 -9.54
N LEU A 326 10.58 -16.35 -8.83
CA LEU A 326 10.59 -16.30 -7.36
C LEU A 326 9.77 -17.42 -6.73
N LEU A 327 8.60 -17.74 -7.29
CA LEU A 327 7.77 -18.85 -6.82
C LEU A 327 8.49 -20.20 -6.93
N HIS A 328 9.15 -20.45 -8.06
CA HIS A 328 9.96 -21.66 -8.26
C HIS A 328 11.23 -21.66 -7.40
N LEU A 329 11.90 -20.50 -7.25
CA LEU A 329 13.06 -20.38 -6.37
C LEU A 329 12.70 -20.75 -4.94
N GLY A 330 11.51 -20.39 -4.47
CA GLY A 330 11.02 -20.77 -3.15
C GLY A 330 10.85 -22.28 -2.95
N ASN A 331 10.64 -23.05 -4.03
CA ASN A 331 10.46 -24.50 -3.96
C ASN A 331 11.77 -25.30 -3.97
N VAL A 332 12.92 -24.65 -4.17
CA VAL A 332 14.22 -25.33 -4.16
C VAL A 332 14.52 -25.88 -2.76
N GLN A 333 14.70 -27.18 -2.66
CA GLN A 333 15.04 -27.88 -1.42
C GLN A 333 16.51 -28.33 -1.44
N PHE A 334 17.12 -28.42 -0.25
CA PHE A 334 18.51 -28.81 -0.10
C PHE A 334 18.62 -30.11 0.70
N GLY A 335 19.27 -31.10 0.10
CA GLY A 335 19.71 -32.31 0.79
C GLY A 335 21.08 -32.13 1.44
N GLU A 336 21.48 -33.10 2.25
CA GLU A 336 22.80 -33.16 2.88
C GLU A 336 23.73 -34.08 2.09
N GLU A 337 24.97 -33.63 1.89
CA GLU A 337 26.06 -34.39 1.25
C GLU A 337 27.30 -34.33 2.14
N GLU A 338 27.87 -35.49 2.45
CA GLU A 338 29.15 -35.57 3.18
C GLU A 338 30.32 -35.25 2.24
N THR A 339 31.12 -34.27 2.62
CA THR A 339 32.31 -33.85 1.86
C THR A 339 33.53 -33.75 2.78
N CYS A 340 34.72 -33.52 2.19
CA CYS A 340 35.93 -33.24 2.95
C CYS A 340 35.84 -31.97 3.82
N GLU A 341 34.85 -31.10 3.58
CA GLU A 341 34.57 -29.90 4.37
C GLU A 341 33.51 -30.13 5.47
N GLY A 342 33.00 -31.36 5.61
CA GLY A 342 31.90 -31.76 6.50
C GLY A 342 30.59 -31.98 5.77
N THR A 343 29.47 -31.96 6.51
CA THR A 343 28.12 -32.06 5.96
C THR A 343 27.75 -30.75 5.26
N THR A 344 27.52 -30.81 3.96
CA THR A 344 27.24 -29.66 3.08
C THR A 344 25.89 -29.80 2.39
N ALA A 345 25.35 -28.69 1.91
CA ALA A 345 24.12 -28.68 1.13
C ALA A 345 24.37 -29.13 -0.32
N ALA A 346 23.47 -29.95 -0.83
CA ALA A 346 23.39 -30.31 -2.24
C ALA A 346 21.96 -30.12 -2.75
N VAL A 347 21.83 -29.79 -4.03
CA VAL A 347 20.54 -29.73 -4.74
C VAL A 347 20.31 -31.09 -5.40
N HIS A 348 19.06 -31.55 -5.44
CA HIS A 348 18.73 -32.81 -6.10
C HIS A 348 19.00 -32.72 -7.62
N PRO A 349 19.55 -33.74 -8.28
CA PRO A 349 19.80 -33.71 -9.73
C PRO A 349 18.55 -33.39 -10.56
N ASP A 350 17.38 -33.88 -10.14
CA ASP A 350 16.11 -33.60 -10.83
C ASP A 350 15.72 -32.12 -10.78
N ASP A 351 16.08 -31.40 -9.70
CA ASP A 351 15.86 -29.95 -9.62
C ASP A 351 16.71 -29.18 -10.63
N MET A 352 17.89 -29.71 -10.98
CA MET A 352 18.75 -29.20 -12.05
C MET A 352 18.27 -29.60 -13.45
N ALA A 353 17.60 -30.75 -13.58
CA ALA A 353 17.14 -31.33 -14.83
C ALA A 353 15.65 -31.06 -15.11
N GLY A 354 15.26 -29.78 -15.04
CA GLY A 354 13.89 -29.34 -15.36
C GLY A 354 12.96 -29.18 -14.15
N GLY A 355 13.46 -29.38 -12.93
CA GLY A 355 12.74 -29.05 -11.69
C GLY A 355 12.86 -27.58 -11.29
N ALA A 356 12.74 -27.30 -9.98
CA ALA A 356 12.54 -25.94 -9.47
C ALA A 356 13.69 -24.98 -9.78
N VAL A 357 14.95 -25.45 -9.73
CA VAL A 357 16.13 -24.62 -10.01
C VAL A 357 16.21 -24.26 -11.49
N ALA A 358 16.01 -25.24 -12.38
CA ALA A 358 16.09 -25.02 -13.82
C ALA A 358 15.04 -23.99 -14.27
N VAL A 359 13.80 -24.14 -13.80
CA VAL A 359 12.70 -23.21 -14.13
C VAL A 359 12.94 -21.83 -13.52
N ALA A 360 13.38 -21.75 -12.26
CA ALA A 360 13.70 -20.46 -11.64
C ALA A 360 14.81 -19.73 -12.39
N ALA A 361 15.88 -20.43 -12.78
CA ALA A 361 16.99 -19.86 -13.53
C ALA A 361 16.54 -19.34 -14.91
N GLU A 362 15.74 -20.11 -15.64
CA GLU A 362 15.23 -19.70 -16.96
C GLU A 362 14.32 -18.47 -16.88
N MET A 363 13.39 -18.45 -15.91
CA MET A 363 12.48 -17.32 -15.72
C MET A 363 13.24 -16.05 -15.32
N LEU A 364 14.28 -16.17 -14.50
CA LEU A 364 15.12 -15.07 -14.05
C LEU A 364 16.24 -14.69 -15.04
N GLY A 365 16.41 -15.43 -16.15
CA GLY A 365 17.47 -15.18 -17.13
C GLY A 365 18.88 -15.47 -16.61
N LEU A 366 19.03 -16.45 -15.73
CA LEU A 366 20.29 -16.84 -15.08
C LEU A 366 20.78 -18.19 -15.60
N ASP A 367 22.10 -18.41 -15.55
CA ASP A 367 22.66 -19.75 -15.71
C ASP A 367 22.36 -20.61 -14.46
N PRO A 368 21.75 -21.80 -14.61
CA PRO A 368 21.38 -22.65 -13.47
C PRO A 368 22.58 -23.01 -12.59
N THR A 369 23.74 -23.29 -13.19
CA THR A 369 24.96 -23.66 -12.46
C THR A 369 25.46 -22.49 -11.61
N SER A 370 25.44 -21.28 -12.16
CA SER A 370 25.80 -20.05 -11.48
C SER A 370 24.84 -19.72 -10.33
N LEU A 371 23.53 -19.93 -10.53
CA LEU A 371 22.52 -19.76 -9.47
C LEU A 371 22.78 -20.72 -8.30
N VAL A 372 22.98 -22.01 -8.58
CA VAL A 372 23.28 -23.00 -7.55
C VAL A 372 24.60 -22.72 -6.85
N ASN A 373 25.64 -22.33 -7.60
CA ASN A 373 26.91 -21.94 -7.00
C ASN A 373 26.75 -20.74 -6.05
N ALA A 374 25.97 -19.72 -6.43
CA ALA A 374 25.69 -18.57 -5.57
C ALA A 374 24.94 -18.98 -4.29
N ILE A 375 24.00 -19.92 -4.41
CA ILE A 375 23.23 -20.45 -3.28
C ILE A 375 24.11 -21.30 -2.37
N LEU A 376 24.87 -22.27 -2.91
CA LEU A 376 25.58 -23.31 -2.14
C LEU A 376 26.99 -22.92 -1.72
N THR A 377 27.62 -21.92 -2.34
CA THR A 377 29.02 -21.58 -2.03
C THR A 377 29.15 -20.19 -1.46
N LYS A 378 30.15 -20.01 -0.60
CA LYS A 378 30.58 -18.71 -0.07
C LYS A 378 31.97 -18.40 -0.60
N LYS A 379 32.10 -17.28 -1.31
CA LYS A 379 33.37 -16.76 -1.82
C LYS A 379 34.05 -15.89 -0.75
N PHE A 380 35.28 -16.21 -0.42
CA PHE A 380 36.16 -15.42 0.43
C PHE A 380 37.27 -14.84 -0.43
N SER A 381 37.47 -13.52 -0.37
CA SER A 381 38.63 -12.86 -0.96
C SER A 381 39.52 -12.35 0.17
N ARG A 382 40.78 -12.79 0.18
CA ARG A 382 41.76 -12.31 1.16
C ARG A 382 42.75 -11.39 0.46
N GLN A 383 42.53 -10.08 0.58
CA GLN A 383 43.57 -9.10 0.25
C GLN A 383 44.52 -8.98 1.44
N THR A 384 45.78 -9.35 1.22
CA THR A 384 46.83 -9.10 2.21
C THR A 384 47.32 -7.67 1.97
N GLN A 385 46.99 -6.73 2.86
CA GLN A 385 47.66 -5.42 2.83
C GLN A 385 49.14 -5.63 3.18
N GLY A 386 49.98 -5.69 2.16
CA GLY A 386 51.43 -5.72 2.34
C GLY A 386 51.93 -4.41 2.97
N ARG A 387 52.89 -4.49 3.88
CA ARG A 387 53.65 -3.31 4.33
C ARG A 387 54.35 -2.67 3.11
N PRO A 388 54.46 -1.33 3.04
CA PRO A 388 55.22 -0.67 1.99
C PRO A 388 56.65 -1.23 1.91
N GLY A 389 57.04 -1.78 0.76
CA GLY A 389 58.39 -2.33 0.53
C GLY A 389 58.51 -3.87 0.50
N MET A 390 57.43 -4.63 0.73
CA MET A 390 57.38 -6.09 0.49
C MET A 390 56.46 -6.44 -0.69
N LEU A 391 56.83 -7.47 -1.47
CA LEU A 391 56.03 -8.04 -2.56
C LEU A 391 54.58 -8.26 -2.10
N GLN A 392 53.62 -7.59 -2.76
CA GLN A 392 52.20 -7.86 -2.57
C GLN A 392 51.91 -9.31 -2.96
N ARG A 393 51.43 -10.12 -2.01
CA ARG A 393 50.86 -11.44 -2.34
C ARG A 393 49.58 -11.20 -3.15
N GLU A 394 49.44 -11.89 -4.27
CA GLU A 394 48.22 -11.90 -5.08
C GLU A 394 47.01 -12.26 -4.21
N ALA A 395 45.87 -11.63 -4.49
CA ALA A 395 44.64 -11.87 -3.74
C ALA A 395 44.20 -13.33 -3.93
N SER A 396 44.15 -14.11 -2.85
CA SER A 396 43.66 -15.49 -2.91
C SER A 396 42.14 -15.51 -2.74
N VAL A 397 41.47 -16.24 -3.64
CA VAL A 397 40.03 -16.48 -3.60
C VAL A 397 39.79 -17.92 -3.14
N HIS A 398 39.02 -18.10 -2.08
CA HIS A 398 38.61 -19.41 -1.57
C HIS A 398 37.10 -19.55 -1.65
N PHE A 399 36.63 -20.74 -2.03
CA PHE A 399 35.22 -21.10 -1.99
C PHE A 399 35.02 -22.13 -0.91
N LYS A 400 33.98 -21.95 -0.10
CA LYS A 400 33.56 -22.92 0.91
C LYS A 400 32.11 -23.33 0.63
N LYS A 401 31.81 -24.62 0.68
CA LYS A 401 30.41 -25.09 0.61
C LYS A 401 29.65 -24.70 1.88
N LYS A 402 28.36 -24.39 1.72
CA LYS A 402 27.43 -24.03 2.80
C LYS A 402 26.71 -25.27 3.31
N ASP A 403 26.26 -25.22 4.56
CA ASP A 403 25.29 -26.19 5.10
C ASP A 403 23.86 -25.89 4.57
N THR A 404 22.91 -26.80 4.83
CA THR A 404 21.51 -26.70 4.36
C THR A 404 20.79 -25.44 4.83
N ARG A 405 21.06 -25.02 6.07
CA ARG A 405 20.49 -23.80 6.65
C ARG A 405 21.03 -22.54 5.98
N GLN A 406 22.34 -22.48 5.75
CA GLN A 406 23.02 -21.38 5.06
C GLN A 406 22.62 -21.31 3.58
N ALA A 407 22.42 -22.45 2.91
CA ALA A 407 21.90 -22.51 1.56
C ALA A 407 20.47 -21.95 1.47
N SER A 408 19.58 -22.38 2.38
CA SER A 408 18.20 -21.86 2.49
C SER A 408 18.18 -20.35 2.73
N TYR A 409 19.00 -19.86 3.66
CA TYR A 409 19.13 -18.41 3.90
C TYR A 409 19.66 -17.66 2.66
N SER A 410 20.56 -18.27 1.90
CA SER A 410 21.12 -17.67 0.68
C SER A 410 20.08 -17.58 -0.44
N ARG A 411 19.32 -18.67 -0.68
CA ARG A 411 18.17 -18.71 -1.59
C ARG A 411 17.17 -17.59 -1.26
N ASP A 412 16.79 -17.48 0.01
CA ASP A 412 15.83 -16.49 0.45
C ASP A 412 16.37 -15.06 0.38
N THR A 413 17.67 -14.86 0.62
CA THR A 413 18.31 -13.56 0.45
C THR A 413 18.31 -13.13 -1.01
N ILE A 414 18.60 -14.06 -1.94
CA ILE A 414 18.53 -13.81 -3.38
C ILE A 414 17.09 -13.42 -3.77
N ALA A 415 16.09 -14.17 -3.31
CA ALA A 415 14.68 -13.87 -3.59
C ALA A 415 14.27 -12.47 -3.10
N LYS A 416 14.64 -12.09 -1.87
CA LYS A 416 14.39 -10.75 -1.31
C LYS A 416 15.01 -9.65 -2.18
N VAL A 417 16.29 -9.82 -2.54
CA VAL A 417 17.03 -8.83 -3.33
C VAL A 417 16.44 -8.70 -4.73
N ILE A 418 16.09 -9.80 -5.39
CA ILE A 418 15.46 -9.77 -6.72
C ILE A 418 14.13 -9.01 -6.65
N TYR A 419 13.27 -9.32 -5.67
CA TYR A 419 11.99 -8.63 -5.51
C TYR A 419 12.20 -7.14 -5.26
N GLU A 420 13.10 -6.78 -4.34
CA GLU A 420 13.43 -5.39 -4.05
C GLU A 420 13.94 -4.65 -5.29
N GLN A 421 14.90 -5.21 -6.02
CA GLN A 421 15.53 -4.56 -7.17
C GLN A 421 14.65 -4.54 -8.42
N THR A 422 13.60 -5.38 -8.48
CA THR A 422 12.65 -5.37 -9.60
C THR A 422 11.47 -4.46 -9.28
N VAL A 423 10.88 -4.63 -8.10
CA VAL A 423 9.66 -3.94 -7.70
C VAL A 423 9.93 -2.49 -7.32
N GLN A 424 11.01 -2.21 -6.56
CA GLN A 424 11.31 -0.85 -6.11
C GLN A 424 11.52 0.11 -7.29
N PRO A 425 12.32 -0.22 -8.33
CA PRO A 425 12.47 0.68 -9.47
C PRO A 425 11.22 0.77 -10.34
N CYS A 426 10.50 -0.34 -10.56
CA CYS A 426 9.23 -0.31 -11.30
C CYS A 426 8.17 0.54 -10.62
N ILE A 427 8.26 0.72 -9.31
CA ILE A 427 7.41 1.59 -8.52
C ILE A 427 7.92 3.04 -8.48
N CYS A 428 9.23 3.26 -8.33
CA CYS A 428 9.82 4.61 -8.23
C CYS A 428 9.92 5.36 -9.57
N HIS A 429 9.94 4.65 -10.70
CA HIS A 429 9.96 5.26 -12.04
C HIS A 429 8.57 5.37 -12.65
N LEU A 430 7.53 5.23 -11.83
CA LEU A 430 6.18 5.54 -12.26
C LEU A 430 6.06 7.06 -12.50
N PRO A 431 5.46 7.46 -13.62
CA PRO A 431 5.41 8.82 -14.13
C PRO A 431 4.69 9.82 -13.23
#